data_AF-A0A920P7A3-F1
#
_entry.id   AF-A0A920P7A3-F1
#
_cell.length_a   1.000
_cell.length_b   1.000
_cell.length_c   1.000
_cell.angle_alpha   90.00
_cell.angle_beta   90.00
_cell.angle_gamma   90.00
#
_symmetry.space_group_name_H-M   'P 1'
#
loop_
_entity.id
_entity.type
_entity.pdbx_description
1 polymer ?
#
loop_
_entity_poly.entity_id
_entity_poly.type
_entity_poly.pdbx_seq_one_letter_code
_entity_poly.pdbx_strand_id
1 'polypeptide(L)'
;MGTTETRPVETVAPNVVVRKSVDTPVQTGIKSIDAMIPIGRGQRELIIGDRSTGKTAIAIDSIINQKGGDLICIYVAVGQKQSKVAQVVGTLEENER
;
A
#
# COMPACT_ATOMS: atom_id res chain seq x y z
N MET A 1 17.87 1.15 -12.92
CA MET A 1 18.10 2.38 -12.14
C MET A 1 18.47 1.96 -10.73
N GLY A 2 19.68 2.26 -10.28
CA GLY A 2 20.10 2.05 -8.88
C GLY A 2 20.41 3.41 -8.28
N THR A 3 19.85 3.71 -7.11
CA THR A 3 20.27 4.87 -6.32
C THR A 3 21.51 4.52 -5.50
N THR A 4 22.43 5.46 -5.33
CA THR A 4 23.57 5.34 -4.39
C THR A 4 23.19 5.74 -2.96
N GLU A 5 21.99 6.27 -2.76
CA GLU A 5 21.49 6.68 -1.46
C GLU A 5 21.06 5.48 -0.62
N THR A 6 21.31 5.54 0.69
CA THR A 6 20.90 4.52 1.65
C THR A 6 20.19 5.16 2.84
N ARG A 7 19.28 4.41 3.47
CA ARG A 7 18.63 4.79 4.72
C ARG A 7 18.74 3.64 5.73
N PRO A 8 18.95 3.92 7.01
CA PRO A 8 18.99 2.87 8.03
C PRO A 8 17.62 2.21 8.18
N VAL A 9 17.62 0.90 8.43
CA VAL A 9 16.37 0.13 8.65
C VAL A 9 15.70 0.55 9.97
N GLU A 10 16.51 0.82 11.00
CA GLU A 10 16.04 1.33 12.28
C GLU A 10 16.14 2.86 12.29
N THR A 11 15.03 3.54 12.59
CA THR A 11 14.97 5.00 12.68
C THR A 11 13.88 5.39 13.67
N VAL A 12 14.12 6.44 14.45
CA VAL A 12 13.11 6.98 15.38
C VAL A 12 12.01 7.67 14.59
N ALA A 13 10.75 7.35 14.89
CA ALA A 13 9.60 7.96 14.24
C ALA A 13 9.50 9.47 14.52
N PRO A 14 8.82 10.25 13.66
CA PRO A 14 8.68 11.69 13.87
C PRO A 14 7.97 12.04 15.18
N ASN A 15 8.49 13.06 15.87
CA ASN A 15 7.93 13.63 17.10
C ASN A 15 6.52 14.19 16.89
N VAL A 16 5.76 14.35 17.96
CA VAL A 16 4.36 14.83 17.89
C VAL A 16 4.23 16.21 17.25
N VAL A 17 5.21 17.10 17.42
CA VAL A 17 5.20 18.48 16.92
C VAL A 17 5.27 18.56 15.39
N VAL A 18 5.87 17.56 14.74
CA VAL A 18 6.02 17.54 13.28
C VAL A 18 4.87 16.82 12.58
N ARG A 19 3.89 16.29 13.33
CA ARG A 19 2.71 15.62 12.77
C ARG A 19 1.65 16.65 12.39
N LYS A 20 0.95 16.37 11.30
CA LYS A 20 -0.25 17.09 10.88
C LYS A 20 -1.44 16.12 10.93
N SER A 21 -2.64 16.65 11.18
CA SER A 21 -3.88 15.90 10.96
C SER A 21 -3.95 15.40 9.53
N VAL A 22 -4.43 14.17 9.37
CA VAL A 22 -4.69 13.57 8.05
C VAL A 22 -5.86 14.32 7.40
N ASP A 23 -5.61 14.95 6.25
CA ASP A 23 -6.57 15.80 5.54
C ASP A 23 -6.73 15.45 4.04
N THR A 24 -5.86 14.59 3.52
CA THR A 24 -5.82 14.24 2.10
C THR A 24 -6.24 12.79 1.91
N PRO A 25 -7.25 12.48 1.07
CA PRO A 25 -7.72 11.11 0.90
C PRO A 25 -6.75 10.23 0.09
N VAL A 26 -6.83 8.93 0.30
CA VAL A 26 -6.21 7.87 -0.52
C VAL A 26 -7.34 6.97 -0.99
N GLN A 27 -7.62 6.98 -2.29
CA GLN A 27 -8.75 6.24 -2.87
C GLN A 27 -8.35 4.80 -3.13
N THR A 28 -9.05 3.82 -2.57
CA THR A 28 -8.76 2.39 -2.83
C THR A 28 -9.34 1.90 -4.16
N GLY A 29 -10.35 2.61 -4.70
CA GLY A 29 -11.12 2.16 -5.86
C GLY A 29 -12.23 1.16 -5.49
N ILE A 30 -12.37 0.84 -4.20
CA ILE A 30 -13.36 -0.10 -3.68
C ILE A 30 -14.46 0.71 -2.99
N LYS A 31 -15.63 0.77 -3.62
CA LYS A 31 -16.77 1.58 -3.14
C LYS A 31 -17.11 1.38 -1.67
N SER A 32 -17.12 0.14 -1.19
CA SER A 32 -17.45 -0.16 0.21
C SER A 32 -16.42 0.41 1.18
N ILE A 33 -15.13 0.42 0.81
CA ILE A 33 -14.06 0.99 1.64
C ILE A 33 -14.11 2.51 1.53
N ASP A 34 -14.07 3.06 0.32
CA ASP A 34 -13.99 4.52 0.12
C ASP A 34 -15.21 5.27 0.67
N ALA A 35 -16.38 4.62 0.74
CA ALA A 35 -17.59 5.22 1.31
C ALA A 35 -17.74 5.03 2.83
N MET A 36 -17.43 3.84 3.36
CA MET A 36 -17.71 3.52 4.77
C MET A 36 -16.49 3.66 5.68
N ILE A 37 -15.29 3.42 5.15
CA ILE A 37 -14.02 3.38 5.87
C ILE A 37 -12.96 4.13 5.03
N PRO A 38 -13.11 5.45 4.82
CA PRO A 38 -12.19 6.21 3.99
C PRO A 38 -10.79 6.22 4.62
N ILE A 39 -9.77 6.12 3.76
CA ILE A 39 -8.35 6.12 4.15
C ILE A 39 -7.73 7.47 3.75
N GLY A 40 -6.90 8.05 4.61
CA GLY A 40 -6.15 9.27 4.32
C GLY A 40 -4.63 9.13 4.35
N ARG A 41 -3.92 10.11 3.76
CA ARG A 41 -2.45 10.13 3.68
C ARG A 41 -1.83 10.27 5.07
N GLY A 42 -1.00 9.30 5.44
CA GLY A 42 -0.38 9.21 6.77
C GLY A 42 -1.20 8.43 7.80
N GLN A 43 -2.39 7.94 7.43
CA GLN A 43 -3.17 6.99 8.23
C GLN A 43 -2.55 5.59 8.18
N ARG A 44 -2.78 4.81 9.24
CA ARG A 44 -2.44 3.38 9.30
C ARG A 44 -3.74 2.59 9.40
N GLU A 45 -4.11 1.90 8.33
CA GLU A 45 -5.35 1.14 8.24
C GLU A 45 -5.06 -0.37 8.28
N LEU A 46 -5.77 -1.11 9.16
CA LEU A 46 -5.55 -2.54 9.36
C LEU A 46 -6.49 -3.37 8.47
N ILE A 47 -5.92 -4.23 7.63
CA ILE A 47 -6.68 -5.24 6.88
C ILE A 47 -6.53 -6.59 7.60
N ILE A 48 -7.59 -7.05 8.28
CA ILE A 48 -7.60 -8.30 9.05
C ILE A 48 -8.71 -9.25 8.59
N GLY A 49 -8.50 -10.55 8.77
CA GLY A 49 -9.48 -11.60 8.46
C GLY A 49 -8.82 -12.95 8.19
N ASP A 50 -9.64 -13.98 8.00
CA ASP A 50 -9.20 -15.36 7.81
C ASP A 50 -8.45 -15.60 6.48
N ARG A 51 -7.84 -16.78 6.35
CA ARG A 51 -7.17 -17.15 5.10
C ARG A 51 -8.17 -17.10 3.93
N SER A 52 -7.70 -16.61 2.78
CA SER A 52 -8.48 -16.55 1.53
C SER A 52 -9.69 -15.61 1.53
N THR A 53 -9.74 -14.61 2.41
CA THR A 53 -10.81 -13.59 2.45
C THR A 53 -10.55 -12.34 1.59
N GLY A 54 -9.58 -12.38 0.67
CA GLY A 54 -9.31 -11.26 -0.24
C GLY A 54 -8.40 -10.15 0.30
N LYS A 55 -7.79 -10.30 1.48
CA LYS A 55 -6.87 -9.28 2.06
C LYS A 55 -5.78 -8.78 1.10
N THR A 56 -5.13 -9.71 0.39
CA THR A 56 -4.08 -9.38 -0.59
C THR A 56 -4.66 -8.71 -1.84
N ALA A 57 -5.87 -9.09 -2.26
CA ALA A 57 -6.52 -8.49 -3.41
C ALA A 57 -6.84 -7.01 -3.13
N ILE A 58 -7.43 -6.71 -1.97
CA ILE A 58 -7.70 -5.33 -1.55
C ILE A 58 -6.43 -4.46 -1.60
N ALA A 59 -5.31 -4.98 -1.09
CA ALA A 59 -4.04 -4.25 -1.10
C ALA A 59 -3.50 -4.01 -2.52
N ILE A 60 -3.59 -5.01 -3.41
CA ILE A 60 -3.13 -4.91 -4.79
C ILE A 60 -4.02 -3.96 -5.60
N ASP A 61 -5.34 -4.09 -5.49
CA ASP A 61 -6.30 -3.22 -6.17
C ASP A 61 -6.10 -1.75 -5.74
N SER A 62 -5.85 -1.53 -4.44
CA SER A 62 -5.53 -0.19 -3.92
C SER A 62 -4.26 0.39 -4.55
N ILE A 63 -3.23 -0.43 -4.79
CA ILE A 63 -1.99 -0.01 -5.46
C ILE A 63 -2.28 0.33 -6.93
N ILE A 64 -3.00 -0.54 -7.63
CA ILE A 64 -3.36 -0.34 -9.04
C ILE A 64 -4.17 0.95 -9.21
N ASN A 65 -5.08 1.25 -8.29
CA ASN A 65 -5.88 2.48 -8.33
C ASN A 65 -5.04 3.76 -8.17
N GLN A 66 -3.79 3.69 -7.69
CA GLN A 66 -2.89 4.84 -7.64
C GLN A 66 -2.14 5.09 -8.95
N LYS A 67 -2.33 4.25 -9.98
CA LYS A 67 -1.66 4.42 -11.27
C LYS A 67 -1.95 5.81 -11.86
N GLY A 68 -0.89 6.48 -12.31
CA GLY A 68 -0.97 7.84 -12.86
C GLY A 68 -1.17 8.94 -11.81
N GLY A 69 -1.22 8.57 -10.52
CA GLY A 69 -1.23 9.49 -9.40
C GLY A 69 0.17 9.88 -8.91
N ASP A 70 0.22 10.55 -7.76
CA ASP A 70 1.44 11.04 -7.10
C ASP A 70 1.90 10.16 -5.93
N LEU A 71 1.29 8.98 -5.76
CA LEU A 71 1.60 8.05 -4.67
C LEU A 71 2.57 6.97 -5.13
N ILE A 72 3.71 6.87 -4.41
CA ILE A 72 4.64 5.75 -4.56
C ILE A 72 4.13 4.59 -3.71
N CYS A 73 3.86 3.46 -4.35
CA CYS A 73 3.38 2.25 -3.68
C CYS A 73 4.52 1.27 -3.38
N ILE A 74 4.54 0.72 -2.17
CA ILE A 74 5.54 -0.27 -1.74
C ILE A 74 4.81 -1.50 -1.20
N TYR A 75 5.00 -2.66 -1.84
CA TYR A 75 4.44 -3.94 -1.40
C TYR A 75 5.54 -4.82 -0.78
N VAL A 76 5.43 -5.12 0.52
CA VAL A 76 6.40 -5.94 1.25
C VAL A 76 5.81 -7.33 1.52
N ALA A 77 6.33 -8.34 0.81
CA ALA A 77 5.92 -9.73 0.99
C ALA A 77 6.77 -10.42 2.08
N VAL A 78 6.15 -10.83 3.18
CA VAL A 78 6.81 -11.52 4.29
C VAL A 78 6.28 -12.96 4.42
N GLY A 79 7.19 -13.94 4.41
CA GLY A 79 6.84 -15.37 4.59
C GLY A 79 5.92 -15.94 3.51
N GLN A 80 5.84 -15.31 2.33
CA GLN A 80 4.98 -15.76 1.23
C GLN A 80 5.71 -16.75 0.31
N LYS A 81 4.95 -17.66 -0.32
CA LYS A 81 5.49 -18.53 -1.37
C LYS A 81 5.99 -17.69 -2.55
N GLN A 82 7.18 -18.00 -3.06
CA GLN A 82 7.78 -17.28 -4.18
C GLN A 82 6.85 -17.23 -5.41
N SER A 83 6.16 -18.33 -5.72
CA SER A 83 5.19 -18.37 -6.83
C SER A 83 4.02 -17.39 -6.63
N LYS A 84 3.61 -17.16 -5.38
CA LYS A 84 2.56 -16.17 -5.08
C LYS A 84 3.08 -14.75 -5.26
N VAL A 85 4.31 -14.48 -4.84
CA VAL A 85 4.97 -13.18 -5.07
C VAL A 85 5.12 -12.91 -6.57
N ALA A 86 5.59 -13.90 -7.35
CA ALA A 86 5.71 -13.78 -8.80
C ALA A 86 4.36 -13.47 -9.48
N GLN A 87 3.26 -14.10 -9.01
CA GLN A 87 1.92 -13.78 -9.50
C GLN A 87 1.54 -12.32 -9.21
N VAL A 88 1.82 -11.83 -7.99
CA VAL A 88 1.54 -10.43 -7.62
C VAL A 88 2.33 -9.46 -8.49
N VAL A 89 3.62 -9.72 -8.73
CA VAL A 89 4.46 -8.90 -9.61
C VAL A 89 3.88 -8.88 -11.02
N GLY A 90 3.54 -10.05 -11.59
CA GLY A 90 2.91 -10.13 -12.91
C GLY A 90 1.59 -9.35 -13.00
N THR A 91 0.73 -9.44 -11.98
CA THR A 91 -0.51 -8.65 -11.93
C THR A 91 -0.24 -7.14 -11.91
N LEU A 92 0.78 -6.68 -11.17
CA LEU A 92 1.14 -5.26 -11.16
C LEU A 92 1.70 -4.81 -12.52
N GLU A 93 2.62 -5.57 -13.11
CA GLU A 93 3.20 -5.27 -14.43
C GLU A 93 2.16 -5.25 -15.56
N GLU A 94 1.18 -6.17 -15.53
CA GLU A 94 0.05 -6.19 -16.48
C GLU A 94 -0.80 -4.93 -16.39
N ASN A 95 -1.03 -4.44 -15.18
CA ASN A 95 -1.83 -3.23 -14.93
C ASN A 95 -1.02 -1.94 -15.05
N GLU A 96 0.32 -1.99 -15.10
CA GLU A 96 1.18 -0.84 -15.38
C GLU A 96 1.19 -0.45 -16.86
N ARG A 97 0.94 -1.40 -17.78
CA ARG A 97 0.86 -1.15 -19.23
C ARG A 97 -0.35 -0.34 -19.67
#